data_AF-A0A7S3YU71-F1
#
_entry.id   AF-A0A7S3YU71-F1
#
_cell.length_a   1.000
_cell.length_b   1.000
_cell.length_c   1.000
_cell.angle_alpha   90.00
_cell.angle_beta   90.00
_cell.angle_gamma   90.00
#
_symmetry.space_group_name_H-M   'P 1'
#
loop_
_entity.id
_entity.type
_entity.pdbx_description
1 polymer ?
#
loop_
_entity_poly.entity_id
_entity_poly.type
_entity_poly.pdbx_seq_one_letter_code
_entity_poly.pdbx_strand_id
1 'polypeptide(L)'
;MRYEEAVKDLEQTKFFYYLSIKPTQTFLKNKDAEIKIAEQAFIRAIAQLTLKNPTLFVKKGRGLACRFLQRDDTNLIVREAVGLATEGGHPALAATILEENGNFKEAFKIVIKQYQRMVLKKDDRGQLENQARILLSQDSDESRAPAEKIEETDKERFRILQTAAEFGDWYFKRQWTRCDAKVKELQDMMRDYYGHDSGIRTIFTNVLRMYTFTLVDRFEKEGRGNLALRDYLKNLRKDIEEFATNFKLVGLRESLNQAQMRMT
;
A
#
# COMPACT_ATOMS: atom_id res chain seq x y z
N MET A 1 -11.20 -22.28 25.93
CA MET A 1 -10.94 -23.70 25.59
C MET A 1 -10.02 -23.87 24.37
N ARG A 2 -10.24 -23.31 23.18
CA ARG A 2 -9.32 -23.52 22.02
C ARG A 2 -7.93 -22.83 22.08
N TYR A 3 -7.73 -21.88 23.00
CA TYR A 3 -6.49 -21.10 23.12
C TYR A 3 -5.44 -21.78 24.03
N GLU A 4 -5.89 -22.36 25.15
CA GLU A 4 -5.02 -23.03 26.12
C GLU A 4 -4.51 -24.38 25.60
N GLU A 5 -5.30 -25.07 24.77
CA GLU A 5 -4.88 -26.30 24.08
C GLU A 5 -3.82 -26.01 23.00
N ALA A 6 -3.96 -24.94 22.22
CA ALA A 6 -2.95 -24.55 21.24
C ALA A 6 -1.62 -24.13 21.89
N VAL A 7 -1.69 -23.50 23.07
CA VAL A 7 -0.50 -23.17 23.88
C VAL A 7 0.14 -24.43 24.46
N LYS A 8 -0.65 -25.40 24.96
CA LYS A 8 -0.13 -26.70 25.43
C LYS A 8 0.52 -27.52 24.31
N ASP A 9 -0.05 -27.53 23.11
CA ASP A 9 0.53 -28.24 21.95
C ASP A 9 1.87 -27.63 21.48
N LEU A 10 1.98 -26.30 21.55
CA LEU A 10 3.23 -25.57 21.29
C LEU A 10 4.28 -25.82 22.38
N GLU A 11 3.87 -25.84 23.65
CA GLU A 11 4.73 -26.17 24.79
C GLU A 11 5.19 -27.63 24.80
N GLN A 12 4.40 -28.58 24.30
CA GLN A 12 4.73 -30.01 24.42
C GLN A 12 5.55 -30.58 23.25
N THR A 13 5.43 -30.06 22.01
CA THR A 13 5.79 -30.92 20.87
C THR A 13 7.07 -30.55 20.11
N LYS A 14 7.43 -29.27 19.95
CA LYS A 14 8.60 -28.90 19.09
C LYS A 14 9.39 -27.67 19.55
N PHE A 15 8.86 -26.90 20.48
CA PHE A 15 9.47 -25.65 20.92
C PHE A 15 10.63 -25.87 21.92
N PHE A 16 10.52 -26.89 22.79
CA PHE A 16 11.59 -27.27 23.74
C PHE A 16 12.75 -28.03 23.10
N TYR A 17 12.53 -28.74 21.99
CA TYR A 17 13.57 -29.54 21.33
C TYR A 17 14.70 -28.68 20.73
N TYR A 18 14.47 -27.37 20.53
CA TYR A 18 15.46 -26.45 19.97
C TYR A 18 16.07 -25.49 21.01
N LEU A 19 15.36 -25.17 22.11
CA LEU A 19 15.96 -24.51 23.28
C LEU A 19 17.07 -25.36 23.92
N SER A 20 17.01 -26.69 23.76
CA SER A 20 18.07 -27.64 24.14
C SER A 20 19.23 -27.74 23.14
N ILE A 21 19.19 -27.02 22.00
CA ILE A 21 20.27 -27.03 20.99
C ILE A 21 21.30 -25.91 21.21
N LYS A 22 20.93 -24.77 21.82
CA LYS A 22 21.92 -23.73 22.18
C LYS A 22 23.02 -24.22 23.16
N PRO A 23 22.77 -25.13 24.12
CA PRO A 23 23.83 -25.75 24.91
C PRO A 23 24.69 -26.79 24.14
N THR A 24 24.27 -27.26 22.96
CA THR A 24 25.04 -28.25 22.17
C THR A 24 25.99 -27.63 21.14
N GLN A 25 25.97 -26.30 20.97
CA GLN A 25 26.89 -25.56 20.09
C GLN A 25 28.38 -25.72 20.49
N THR A 26 28.67 -26.22 21.69
CA THR A 26 30.06 -26.49 22.11
C THR A 26 30.64 -27.77 21.50
N PHE A 27 29.85 -28.63 20.82
CA PHE A 27 30.30 -29.99 20.46
C PHE A 27 30.45 -30.34 18.97
N LEU A 28 30.05 -29.51 18.00
CA LEU A 28 30.01 -29.95 16.59
C LEU A 28 30.62 -28.95 15.60
N LYS A 29 31.95 -28.97 15.47
CA LYS A 29 32.72 -28.19 14.48
C LYS A 29 32.55 -28.62 13.01
N ASN A 30 31.68 -29.60 12.70
CA ASN A 30 31.53 -30.17 11.34
C ASN A 30 30.08 -30.22 10.83
N LYS A 31 29.12 -29.54 11.48
CA LYS A 31 27.69 -29.59 11.12
C LYS A 31 27.04 -28.23 10.83
N ASP A 32 27.83 -27.18 10.65
CA ASP A 32 27.32 -25.81 10.50
C ASP A 32 26.32 -25.66 9.35
N ALA A 33 26.49 -26.40 8.25
CA ALA A 33 25.55 -26.38 7.13
C ALA A 33 24.20 -27.05 7.46
N GLU A 34 24.23 -28.24 8.09
CA GLU A 34 23.01 -28.98 8.49
C GLU A 34 22.23 -28.24 9.57
N ILE A 35 22.94 -27.61 10.51
CA ILE A 35 22.36 -26.79 11.58
C ILE A 35 21.66 -25.56 10.99
N LYS A 36 22.28 -24.87 10.03
CA LYS A 36 21.66 -23.72 9.34
C LYS A 36 20.41 -24.11 8.55
N ILE A 37 20.39 -25.29 7.92
CA ILE A 37 19.21 -25.78 7.21
C ILE A 37 18.06 -26.05 8.19
N ALA A 38 18.35 -26.70 9.32
CA ALA A 38 17.35 -26.97 10.35
C ALA A 38 16.79 -25.67 10.98
N GLU A 39 17.67 -24.69 11.22
CA GLU A 39 17.30 -23.37 11.73
C GLU A 39 16.38 -22.63 10.75
N GLN A 40 16.71 -22.61 9.46
CA GLN A 40 15.84 -22.02 8.43
C GLN A 40 14.50 -22.72 8.31
N ALA A 41 14.48 -24.06 8.34
CA ALA A 41 13.26 -24.84 8.31
C ALA A 41 12.35 -24.55 9.52
N PHE A 42 12.95 -24.34 10.69
CA PHE A 42 12.24 -23.95 11.91
C PHE A 42 11.67 -22.53 11.80
N ILE A 43 12.48 -21.55 11.39
CA ILE A 43 12.04 -20.16 11.18
C ILE A 43 10.85 -20.14 10.22
N ARG A 44 10.92 -20.90 9.12
CA ARG A 44 9.84 -21.03 8.14
C ARG A 44 8.57 -21.67 8.73
N ALA A 45 8.71 -22.69 9.57
CA ALA A 45 7.56 -23.31 10.24
C ALA A 45 6.87 -22.34 11.22
N ILE A 46 7.64 -21.59 12.00
CA ILE A 46 7.09 -20.56 12.90
C ILE A 46 6.47 -19.41 12.10
N ALA A 47 7.07 -19.01 10.98
CA ALA A 47 6.51 -18.03 10.07
C ALA A 47 5.15 -18.48 9.51
N GLN A 48 5.00 -19.75 9.14
CA GLN A 48 3.71 -20.31 8.70
C GLN A 48 2.65 -20.32 9.82
N LEU A 49 3.04 -20.57 11.07
CA LEU A 49 2.13 -20.42 12.21
C LEU A 49 1.76 -18.95 12.44
N THR A 50 2.71 -18.03 12.28
CA THR A 50 2.50 -16.59 12.37
C THR A 50 1.46 -16.10 11.36
N LEU A 51 1.45 -16.65 10.14
CA LEU A 51 0.41 -16.34 9.15
C LEU A 51 -1.00 -16.67 9.63
N LYS A 52 -1.17 -17.75 10.40
CA LYS A 52 -2.48 -18.17 10.94
C LYS A 52 -2.92 -17.31 12.11
N ASN A 53 -1.98 -16.78 12.89
CA ASN A 53 -2.27 -15.95 14.06
C ASN A 53 -1.15 -14.92 14.34
N PRO A 54 -1.16 -13.77 13.65
CA PRO A 54 -0.10 -12.76 13.76
C PRO A 54 0.10 -12.20 15.18
N THR A 55 -0.99 -12.01 15.92
CA THR A 55 -0.98 -11.40 17.27
C THR A 55 -0.32 -12.29 18.31
N LEU A 56 -0.36 -13.62 18.15
CA LEU A 56 0.24 -14.56 19.09
C LEU A 56 1.78 -14.51 19.07
N PHE A 57 2.37 -14.17 17.93
CA PHE A 57 3.81 -14.25 17.72
C PHE A 57 4.51 -12.89 17.65
N VAL A 58 3.84 -11.82 17.21
CA VAL A 58 4.55 -10.61 16.76
C VAL A 58 4.25 -9.35 17.59
N LYS A 59 3.17 -9.34 18.39
CA LYS A 59 2.68 -8.15 19.11
C LYS A 59 3.78 -7.39 19.86
N LYS A 60 4.22 -6.27 19.29
CA LYS A 60 5.24 -5.31 19.77
C LYS A 60 6.51 -5.96 20.31
N GLY A 61 6.98 -7.04 19.68
CA GLY A 61 8.14 -7.80 20.16
C GLY A 61 7.92 -8.51 21.51
N ARG A 62 6.66 -8.66 21.94
CA ARG A 62 6.21 -9.30 23.20
C ARG A 62 5.23 -10.44 22.96
N GLY A 63 5.11 -10.93 21.73
CA GLY A 63 4.38 -12.16 21.42
C GLY A 63 4.90 -13.34 22.26
N LEU A 64 4.09 -14.39 22.42
CA LEU A 64 4.41 -15.52 23.28
C LEU A 64 5.78 -16.12 22.90
N ALA A 65 6.07 -16.22 21.60
CA ALA A 65 7.35 -16.69 21.09
C ALA A 65 8.52 -15.73 21.32
N CYS A 66 8.31 -14.41 21.32
CA CYS A 66 9.35 -13.42 21.60
C CYS A 66 9.90 -13.52 23.04
N ARG A 67 9.14 -14.14 23.97
CA ARG A 67 9.62 -14.41 25.34
C ARG A 67 10.68 -15.50 25.40
N PHE A 68 10.76 -16.34 24.38
CA PHE A 68 11.63 -17.51 24.34
C PHE A 68 12.68 -17.44 23.22
N LEU A 69 12.60 -16.43 22.35
CA LEU A 69 13.51 -16.21 21.23
C LEU A 69 14.32 -14.93 21.44
N GLN A 70 15.55 -14.90 20.91
CA GLN A 70 16.32 -13.65 20.88
C GLN A 70 15.69 -12.67 19.87
N ARG A 71 15.90 -11.37 20.08
CA ARG A 71 15.28 -10.31 19.25
C ARG A 71 15.59 -10.47 17.75
N ASP A 72 16.79 -10.93 17.42
CA ASP A 72 17.23 -11.14 16.03
C ASP A 72 16.46 -12.29 15.36
N ASP A 73 16.20 -13.37 16.10
CA ASP A 73 15.42 -14.52 15.64
C ASP A 73 13.95 -14.11 15.35
N THR A 74 13.38 -13.23 16.18
CA THR A 74 12.03 -12.67 15.96
C THR A 74 11.97 -11.85 14.66
N ASN A 75 12.98 -11.03 14.37
CA ASN A 75 13.03 -10.26 13.13
C ASN A 75 13.17 -11.16 11.90
N LEU A 76 13.90 -12.28 12.00
CA LEU A 76 14.00 -13.27 10.93
C LEU A 76 12.65 -13.97 10.68
N ILE A 77 11.93 -14.34 11.73
CA ILE A 77 10.57 -14.93 11.62
C ILE A 77 9.61 -13.94 10.97
N VAL A 78 9.63 -12.67 11.40
CA VAL A 78 8.78 -11.63 10.80
C VAL A 78 9.10 -11.45 9.32
N ARG A 79 10.39 -11.41 8.95
CA ARG A 79 10.81 -11.29 7.55
C ARG A 79 10.34 -12.48 6.72
N GLU A 80 10.52 -13.70 7.20
CA GLU A 80 10.05 -14.92 6.51
C GLU A 80 8.52 -14.95 6.41
N ALA A 81 7.80 -14.57 7.46
CA ALA A 81 6.33 -14.53 7.46
C ALA A 81 5.79 -13.49 6.46
N VAL A 82 6.41 -12.31 6.39
CA VAL A 82 6.11 -11.27 5.40
C VAL A 82 6.40 -11.77 3.98
N GLY A 83 7.51 -12.48 3.78
CA GLY A 83 7.86 -13.13 2.53
C GLY A 83 6.79 -14.11 2.07
N LEU A 84 6.44 -15.08 2.93
CA LEU A 84 5.40 -16.08 2.65
C LEU A 84 4.02 -15.45 2.39
N ALA A 85 3.63 -14.43 3.17
CA ALA A 85 2.38 -13.71 2.94
C ALA A 85 2.37 -13.00 1.58
N THR A 86 3.50 -12.42 1.17
CA THR A 86 3.63 -11.71 -0.10
C THR A 86 3.62 -12.68 -1.29
N GLU A 87 4.37 -13.78 -1.19
CA GLU A 87 4.41 -14.86 -2.20
C GLU A 87 3.03 -15.54 -2.35
N GLY A 88 2.32 -15.74 -1.25
CA GLY A 88 0.96 -16.30 -1.24
C GLY A 88 -0.12 -15.34 -1.73
N GLY A 89 0.21 -14.11 -2.12
CA GLY A 89 -0.79 -13.13 -2.59
C GLY A 89 -1.66 -12.56 -1.48
N HIS A 90 -1.18 -12.57 -0.23
CA HIS A 90 -1.85 -12.02 0.96
C HIS A 90 -1.14 -10.76 1.50
N PRO A 91 -1.02 -9.68 0.73
CA PRO A 91 -0.25 -8.51 1.14
C PRO A 91 -0.90 -7.75 2.31
N ALA A 92 -2.21 -7.84 2.51
CA ALA A 92 -2.89 -7.28 3.69
C ALA A 92 -2.39 -7.95 4.99
N LEU A 93 -2.24 -9.28 4.97
CA LEU A 93 -1.69 -10.04 6.10
C LEU A 93 -0.22 -9.68 6.35
N ALA A 94 0.57 -9.48 5.29
CA ALA A 94 1.95 -9.02 5.41
C ALA A 94 2.04 -7.65 6.13
N ALA A 95 1.14 -6.72 5.79
CA ALA A 95 1.06 -5.42 6.46
C ALA A 95 0.68 -5.56 7.94
N THR A 96 -0.31 -6.40 8.27
CA THR A 96 -0.69 -6.66 9.67
C THR A 96 0.46 -7.24 10.49
N ILE A 97 1.25 -8.17 9.93
CA ILE A 97 2.41 -8.73 10.61
C ILE A 97 3.46 -7.65 10.91
N LEU A 98 3.73 -6.75 9.96
CA LEU A 98 4.66 -5.64 10.15
C LEU A 98 4.15 -4.61 11.16
N GLU A 99 2.85 -4.30 11.12
CA GLU A 99 2.18 -3.43 12.09
C GLU A 99 2.30 -3.99 13.51
N GLU A 100 1.98 -5.28 13.70
CA GLU A 100 2.14 -5.94 14.99
C GLU A 100 3.60 -5.92 15.45
N ASN A 101 4.57 -5.97 14.53
CA ASN A 101 5.99 -5.90 14.88
C ASN A 101 6.48 -4.49 15.22
N GLY A 102 5.64 -3.45 15.02
CA GLY A 102 6.04 -2.05 15.15
C GLY A 102 6.82 -1.49 13.95
N ASN A 103 6.91 -2.23 12.85
CA ASN A 103 7.52 -1.76 11.60
C ASN A 103 6.48 -1.04 10.73
N PHE A 104 6.02 0.12 11.22
CA PHE A 104 4.96 0.89 10.55
C PHE A 104 5.39 1.43 9.18
N LYS A 105 6.68 1.75 9.01
CA LYS A 105 7.23 2.20 7.74
C LYS A 105 7.02 1.19 6.62
N GLU A 106 7.45 -0.05 6.83
CA GLU A 106 7.30 -1.09 5.81
C GLU A 106 5.84 -1.57 5.69
N ALA A 107 5.08 -1.61 6.80
CA ALA A 107 3.65 -1.87 6.76
C ALA A 107 2.94 -0.85 5.84
N PHE A 108 3.25 0.44 6.01
CA PHE A 108 2.66 1.52 5.23
C PHE A 108 2.97 1.37 3.74
N LYS A 109 4.21 1.06 3.37
CA LYS A 109 4.60 0.80 1.96
C LYS A 109 3.79 -0.32 1.32
N ILE A 110 3.51 -1.40 2.06
CA ILE A 110 2.68 -2.50 1.57
C ILE A 110 1.22 -2.05 1.39
N VAL A 111 0.67 -1.31 2.36
CA VAL A 111 -0.71 -0.80 2.30
C VAL A 111 -0.89 0.19 1.14
N ILE A 112 -0.01 1.18 0.98
CA ILE A 112 -0.14 2.17 -0.10
C ILE A 112 0.01 1.51 -1.49
N LYS A 113 0.86 0.49 -1.62
CA LYS A 113 1.02 -0.26 -2.88
C LYS A 113 -0.25 -1.02 -3.25
N GLN A 114 -0.94 -1.60 -2.27
CA GLN A 114 -2.25 -2.21 -2.48
C GLN A 114 -3.32 -1.16 -2.79
N TYR A 115 -3.36 -0.08 -2.01
CA TYR A 115 -4.31 1.01 -2.18
C TYR A 115 -4.21 1.60 -3.59
N GLN A 116 -2.99 1.81 -4.10
CA GLN A 116 -2.77 2.26 -5.47
C GLN A 116 -3.41 1.36 -6.53
N ARG A 117 -3.38 0.04 -6.36
CA ARG A 117 -3.99 -0.90 -7.32
C ARG A 117 -5.52 -0.85 -7.32
N MET A 118 -6.10 -0.33 -6.24
CA MET A 118 -7.53 -0.29 -6.00
C MET A 118 -8.08 1.14 -5.99
N VAL A 119 -7.23 2.15 -6.13
CA VAL A 119 -7.58 3.56 -5.88
C VAL A 119 -8.73 4.05 -6.77
N LEU A 120 -8.84 3.56 -8.02
CA LEU A 120 -9.94 3.89 -8.94
C LEU A 120 -11.03 2.79 -9.01
N LYS A 121 -10.91 1.74 -8.20
CA LYS A 121 -11.92 0.68 -8.07
C LYS A 121 -12.86 1.03 -6.91
N LYS A 122 -14.16 0.80 -7.08
CA LYS A 122 -15.17 1.18 -6.08
C LYS A 122 -15.11 0.30 -4.83
N ASP A 123 -14.68 -0.95 -4.99
CA ASP A 123 -14.75 -1.97 -3.94
C ASP A 123 -13.45 -2.02 -3.12
N ASP A 124 -13.59 -2.23 -1.82
CA ASP A 124 -12.55 -2.56 -0.81
C ASP A 124 -11.41 -1.55 -0.54
N ARG A 125 -11.31 -0.43 -1.27
CA ARG A 125 -10.26 0.58 -1.01
C ARG A 125 -10.36 1.26 0.37
N GLY A 126 -11.55 1.37 0.94
CA GLY A 126 -11.79 2.07 2.21
C GLY A 126 -11.12 1.40 3.42
N GLN A 127 -10.99 0.07 3.41
CA GLN A 127 -10.27 -0.65 4.48
C GLN A 127 -8.77 -0.33 4.45
N LEU A 128 -8.16 -0.33 3.25
CA LEU A 128 -6.76 0.01 3.06
C LEU A 128 -6.48 1.47 3.42
N GLU A 129 -7.39 2.38 3.08
CA GLU A 129 -7.27 3.80 3.45
C GLU A 129 -7.31 3.98 4.98
N ASN A 130 -8.25 3.33 5.66
CA ASN A 130 -8.33 3.37 7.12
C ASN A 130 -7.08 2.79 7.77
N GLN A 131 -6.56 1.67 7.26
CA GLN A 131 -5.33 1.08 7.76
C GLN A 131 -4.13 2.02 7.58
N ALA A 132 -3.98 2.65 6.41
CA ALA A 132 -2.93 3.64 6.16
C ALA A 132 -3.02 4.83 7.14
N ARG A 133 -4.24 5.33 7.43
CA ARG A 133 -4.45 6.41 8.40
C ARG A 133 -4.07 5.99 9.82
N ILE A 134 -4.41 4.77 10.23
CA ILE A 134 -4.01 4.22 11.54
C ILE A 134 -2.49 4.18 11.65
N LEU A 135 -1.80 3.68 10.63
CA LEU A 135 -0.33 3.64 10.59
C LEU A 135 0.29 5.03 10.68
N LEU A 136 -0.26 6.03 9.97
CA LEU A 136 0.21 7.43 10.08
C LEU A 136 -0.02 8.01 11.47
N SER A 137 -1.15 7.71 12.10
CA SER A 137 -1.43 8.13 13.47
C SER A 137 -0.54 7.44 14.51
N GLN A 138 -0.08 6.23 14.25
CA GLN A 138 0.88 5.53 15.11
C GLN A 138 2.32 6.00 14.85
N ASP A 139 2.60 6.51 13.65
CA ASP A 139 3.89 7.07 13.26
C ASP A 139 4.16 8.46 13.87
N SER A 140 3.12 9.19 14.27
CA SER A 140 3.25 10.53 14.88
C SER A 140 3.82 10.52 16.30
N ASP A 141 4.11 9.35 16.87
CA ASP A 141 4.82 9.24 18.14
C ASP A 141 6.27 9.76 18.02
N GLU A 142 6.54 10.90 18.66
CA GLU A 142 7.84 11.58 18.62
C GLU A 142 8.98 10.73 19.20
N SER A 143 8.68 9.76 20.06
CA SER A 143 9.66 8.89 20.69
C SER A 143 10.30 7.86 19.73
N ARG A 144 9.75 7.70 18.52
CA ARG A 144 10.27 6.75 17.52
C ARG A 144 11.51 7.29 16.81
N ALA A 145 12.47 6.40 16.58
CA ALA A 145 13.70 6.76 15.88
C ALA A 145 13.38 7.28 14.45
N PRO A 146 14.05 8.34 13.96
CA PRO A 146 13.78 8.89 12.63
C PRO A 146 13.86 7.86 11.49
N ALA A 147 14.75 6.88 11.60
CA ALA A 147 14.90 5.80 10.61
C ALA A 147 13.66 4.88 10.51
N GLU A 148 12.85 4.82 11.56
CA GLU A 148 11.63 3.99 11.66
C GLU A 148 10.36 4.76 11.28
N LYS A 149 10.49 6.08 11.03
CA LYS A 149 9.38 6.94 10.63
C LYS A 149 9.03 6.76 9.16
N ILE A 150 7.75 6.93 8.84
CA ILE A 150 7.26 6.92 7.47
C ILE A 150 7.85 8.14 6.74
N GLU A 151 8.42 7.90 5.56
CA GLU A 151 9.06 8.93 4.73
C GLU A 151 8.00 9.94 4.23
N GLU A 152 8.35 11.22 4.14
CA GLU A 152 7.41 12.24 3.66
C GLU A 152 6.99 11.98 2.20
N THR A 153 7.88 11.41 1.39
CA THR A 153 7.59 10.98 0.01
C THR A 153 6.48 9.91 -0.06
N ASP A 154 6.45 8.99 0.90
CA ASP A 154 5.38 7.98 1.01
C ASP A 154 4.07 8.62 1.49
N LYS A 155 4.13 9.63 2.38
CA LYS A 155 2.96 10.40 2.84
C LYS A 155 2.36 11.22 1.70
N GLU A 156 3.19 11.91 0.93
CA GLU A 156 2.79 12.64 -0.28
C GLU A 156 2.15 11.70 -1.31
N ARG A 157 2.76 10.54 -1.55
CA ARG A 157 2.19 9.50 -2.41
C ARG A 157 0.81 9.09 -1.94
N PHE A 158 0.62 8.86 -0.65
CA PHE A 158 -0.69 8.50 -0.10
C PHE A 158 -1.72 9.63 -0.29
N ARG A 159 -1.34 10.89 -0.03
CA ARG A 159 -2.24 12.04 -0.27
C ARG A 159 -2.69 12.11 -1.74
N ILE A 160 -1.77 11.93 -2.70
CA ILE A 160 -2.12 11.91 -4.13
C ILE A 160 -3.13 10.79 -4.43
N LEU A 161 -2.92 9.60 -3.86
CA LEU A 161 -3.86 8.49 -4.03
C LEU A 161 -5.22 8.78 -3.41
N GLN A 162 -5.28 9.43 -2.24
CA GLN A 162 -6.56 9.84 -1.64
C GLN A 162 -7.32 10.83 -2.52
N THR A 163 -6.65 11.87 -3.05
CA THR A 163 -7.29 12.84 -3.94
C THR A 163 -7.76 12.16 -5.25
N ALA A 164 -7.01 11.18 -5.77
CA ALA A 164 -7.43 10.37 -6.92
C ALA A 164 -8.65 9.47 -6.59
N ALA A 165 -8.72 8.92 -5.38
CA ALA A 165 -9.86 8.13 -4.94
C ALA A 165 -11.14 8.99 -4.84
N GLU A 166 -11.01 10.20 -4.27
CA GLU A 166 -12.10 11.17 -4.17
C GLU A 166 -12.58 11.64 -5.56
N PHE A 167 -11.66 11.87 -6.50
CA PHE A 167 -12.03 12.10 -7.90
C PHE A 167 -12.90 10.96 -8.43
N GLY A 168 -12.51 9.70 -8.20
CA GLY A 168 -13.28 8.53 -8.60
C GLY A 168 -14.69 8.54 -8.01
N ASP A 169 -14.86 8.89 -6.73
CA ASP A 169 -16.17 8.99 -6.09
C ASP A 169 -17.08 10.02 -6.76
N TRP A 170 -16.54 11.20 -7.07
CA TRP A 170 -17.30 12.27 -7.73
C TRP A 170 -17.62 11.93 -9.19
N TYR A 171 -16.68 11.27 -9.89
CA TYR A 171 -16.87 10.80 -11.24
C TYR A 171 -18.07 9.84 -11.33
N PHE A 172 -18.12 8.82 -10.47
CA PHE A 172 -19.24 7.86 -10.46
C PHE A 172 -20.57 8.49 -10.03
N LYS A 173 -20.54 9.54 -9.20
CA LYS A 173 -21.73 10.33 -8.82
C LYS A 173 -22.12 11.39 -9.85
N ARG A 174 -21.39 11.51 -10.96
CA ARG A 174 -21.57 12.56 -11.99
C ARG A 174 -21.55 13.99 -11.42
N GLN A 175 -20.77 14.21 -10.36
CA GLN A 175 -20.60 15.55 -9.77
C GLN A 175 -19.44 16.27 -10.44
N TRP A 176 -19.72 16.82 -11.61
CA TRP A 176 -18.71 17.30 -12.56
C TRP A 176 -17.84 18.43 -12.03
N THR A 177 -18.43 19.46 -11.43
CA THR A 177 -17.67 20.58 -10.83
C THR A 177 -16.72 20.10 -9.72
N ARG A 178 -17.08 19.03 -8.99
CA ARG A 178 -16.19 18.44 -7.99
C ARG A 178 -15.05 17.65 -8.63
N CYS A 179 -15.28 17.05 -9.80
CA CYS A 179 -14.23 16.43 -10.60
C CYS A 179 -13.22 17.48 -11.08
N ASP A 180 -13.69 18.64 -11.56
CA ASP A 180 -12.83 19.74 -12.01
C ASP A 180 -11.88 20.18 -10.87
N ALA A 181 -12.43 20.40 -9.68
CA ALA A 181 -11.66 20.78 -8.49
C ALA A 181 -10.59 19.74 -8.13
N LYS A 182 -10.95 18.44 -8.13
CA LYS A 182 -10.02 17.36 -7.79
C LYS A 182 -8.93 17.14 -8.84
N VAL A 183 -9.24 17.34 -10.12
CA VAL A 183 -8.22 17.28 -11.17
C VAL A 183 -7.21 18.41 -11.05
N LYS A 184 -7.69 19.63 -10.76
CA LYS A 184 -6.80 20.76 -10.50
C LYS A 184 -5.90 20.51 -9.29
N GLU A 185 -6.48 20.06 -8.19
CA GLU A 185 -5.72 19.68 -6.99
C GLU A 185 -4.64 18.64 -7.30
N LEU A 186 -4.98 17.58 -8.05
CA LEU A 186 -4.00 16.57 -8.46
C LEU A 186 -2.93 17.12 -9.40
N GLN A 187 -3.27 18.04 -10.31
CA GLN A 187 -2.29 18.70 -11.17
C GLN A 187 -1.29 19.53 -10.37
N ASP A 188 -1.76 20.26 -9.36
CA ASP A 188 -0.91 21.05 -8.47
C ASP A 188 0.01 20.12 -7.66
N MET A 189 -0.55 19.08 -7.04
CA MET A 189 0.25 18.08 -6.30
C MET A 189 1.29 17.38 -7.18
N MET A 190 0.96 17.07 -8.44
CA MET A 190 1.89 16.43 -9.38
C MET A 190 3.02 17.34 -9.83
N ARG A 191 2.83 18.67 -9.83
CA ARG A 191 3.92 19.64 -10.10
C ARG A 191 4.93 19.65 -8.97
N ASP A 192 4.45 19.57 -7.74
CA ASP A 192 5.28 19.61 -6.53
C ASP A 192 5.84 18.24 -6.15
N TYR A 193 5.31 17.16 -6.73
CA TYR A 193 5.75 15.80 -6.44
C TYR A 193 7.13 15.51 -7.04
N TYR A 194 8.15 15.54 -6.18
CA TYR A 194 9.53 15.17 -6.52
C TYR A 194 9.72 13.67 -6.79
N GLY A 195 8.71 12.84 -6.53
CA GLY A 195 8.78 11.40 -6.75
C GLY A 195 8.67 11.00 -8.23
N HIS A 196 9.60 10.19 -8.71
CA HIS A 196 9.53 9.57 -10.04
C HIS A 196 8.74 8.25 -10.04
N ASP A 197 7.67 8.15 -9.25
CA ASP A 197 6.89 6.91 -9.16
C ASP A 197 6.03 6.70 -10.42
N SER A 198 6.39 5.68 -11.21
CA SER A 198 5.69 5.31 -12.45
C SER A 198 4.24 4.87 -12.20
N GLY A 199 3.97 4.32 -11.01
CA GLY A 199 2.65 3.92 -10.58
C GLY A 199 1.73 5.11 -10.34
N ILE A 200 2.22 6.16 -9.70
CA ILE A 200 1.48 7.43 -9.53
C ILE A 200 1.19 8.08 -10.87
N ARG A 201 2.18 8.13 -11.77
CA ARG A 201 1.96 8.63 -13.15
C ARG A 201 0.87 7.85 -13.88
N THR A 202 0.82 6.53 -13.70
CA THR A 202 -0.22 5.68 -14.30
C THR A 202 -1.60 6.00 -13.74
N ILE A 203 -1.74 6.16 -12.41
CA ILE A 203 -3.00 6.56 -11.79
C ILE A 203 -3.45 7.93 -12.30
N PHE A 204 -2.54 8.90 -12.33
CA PHE A 204 -2.83 10.24 -12.79
C PHE A 204 -3.24 10.27 -14.27
N THR A 205 -2.57 9.49 -15.12
CA THR A 205 -2.96 9.28 -16.52
C THR A 205 -4.39 8.73 -16.62
N ASN A 206 -4.75 7.74 -15.80
CA ASN A 206 -6.11 7.19 -15.79
C ASN A 206 -7.15 8.19 -15.31
N VAL A 207 -6.84 9.00 -14.30
CA VAL A 207 -7.71 10.10 -13.83
C VAL A 207 -7.96 11.10 -14.96
N LEU A 208 -6.92 11.58 -15.63
CA LEU A 208 -7.07 12.52 -16.74
C LEU A 208 -7.84 11.91 -17.92
N ARG A 209 -7.68 10.62 -18.18
CA ARG A 209 -8.47 9.91 -19.20
C ARG A 209 -9.95 9.89 -18.82
N MET A 210 -10.28 9.50 -17.59
CA MET A 210 -11.65 9.51 -17.08
C MET A 210 -12.25 10.92 -17.13
N TYR A 211 -11.46 11.92 -16.74
CA TYR A 211 -11.89 13.32 -16.76
C TYR A 211 -12.14 13.83 -18.18
N THR A 212 -11.33 13.43 -19.15
CA THR A 212 -11.55 13.74 -20.57
C THR A 212 -12.91 13.24 -21.05
N PHE A 213 -13.33 12.04 -20.63
CA PHE A 213 -14.68 11.55 -20.90
C PHE A 213 -15.76 12.39 -20.22
N THR A 214 -15.52 12.84 -18.98
CA THR A 214 -16.42 13.78 -18.29
C THR A 214 -16.58 15.05 -19.13
N LEU A 215 -15.49 15.68 -19.59
CA LEU A 215 -15.57 16.92 -20.38
C LEU A 215 -16.44 16.77 -21.63
N VAL A 216 -16.30 15.65 -22.35
CA VAL A 216 -17.12 15.34 -23.53
C VAL A 216 -18.59 15.16 -23.15
N ASP A 217 -18.89 14.41 -22.09
CA ASP A 217 -20.27 14.20 -21.63
C ASP A 217 -20.94 15.52 -21.23
N ARG A 218 -20.22 16.40 -20.54
CA ARG A 218 -20.66 17.76 -20.20
C ARG A 218 -20.93 18.59 -21.45
N PHE A 219 -20.01 18.53 -22.40
CA PHE A 219 -20.09 19.29 -23.64
C PHE A 219 -21.33 18.94 -24.45
N GLU A 220 -21.67 17.65 -24.51
CA GLU A 220 -22.82 17.15 -25.27
C GLU A 220 -24.17 17.40 -24.57
N LYS A 221 -24.19 17.34 -23.23
CA LYS A 221 -25.41 17.46 -22.41
C LYS A 221 -25.70 18.89 -21.96
N GLU A 222 -24.73 19.55 -21.31
CA GLU A 222 -24.89 20.90 -20.77
C GLU A 222 -24.44 21.98 -21.76
N GLY A 223 -23.58 21.66 -22.72
CA GLY A 223 -23.05 22.64 -23.68
C GLY A 223 -24.05 23.08 -24.76
N ARG A 224 -25.24 22.47 -24.86
CA ARG A 224 -26.25 22.86 -25.86
C ARG A 224 -26.81 24.25 -25.53
N GLY A 225 -26.60 25.21 -26.43
CA GLY A 225 -27.05 26.59 -26.24
C GLY A 225 -26.22 27.41 -25.24
N ASN A 226 -25.16 26.85 -24.64
CA ASN A 226 -24.28 27.54 -23.70
C ASN A 226 -22.85 27.63 -24.27
N LEU A 227 -22.60 28.68 -25.06
CA LEU A 227 -21.30 28.93 -25.71
C LEU A 227 -20.16 29.08 -24.69
N ALA A 228 -20.39 29.81 -23.59
CA ALA A 228 -19.38 30.01 -22.55
C ALA A 228 -18.93 28.69 -21.91
N LEU A 229 -19.87 27.78 -21.64
CA LEU A 229 -19.54 26.45 -21.12
C LEU A 229 -18.77 25.61 -22.15
N ARG A 230 -19.15 25.67 -23.43
CA ARG A 230 -18.43 24.95 -24.49
C ARG A 230 -16.97 25.40 -24.59
N ASP A 231 -16.74 26.71 -24.57
CA ASP A 231 -15.38 27.27 -24.65
C ASP A 231 -14.57 26.95 -23.40
N TYR A 232 -15.19 27.03 -22.22
CA TYR A 232 -14.58 26.60 -20.96
C TYR A 232 -14.11 25.13 -21.00
N LEU A 233 -14.97 24.20 -21.43
CA LEU A 233 -14.64 22.78 -21.52
C LEU A 233 -13.54 22.51 -22.56
N LYS A 234 -13.54 23.23 -23.68
CA LYS A 234 -12.47 23.16 -24.69
C LYS A 234 -11.13 23.62 -24.12
N ASN A 235 -11.13 24.67 -23.31
CA ASN A 235 -9.92 25.17 -22.65
C ASN A 235 -9.41 24.16 -21.62
N LEU A 236 -10.27 23.60 -20.77
CA LEU A 236 -9.87 22.52 -19.85
C LEU A 236 -9.23 21.33 -20.58
N ARG A 237 -9.77 20.93 -21.74
CA ARG A 237 -9.18 19.87 -22.56
C ARG A 237 -7.79 20.24 -23.07
N LYS A 238 -7.56 21.50 -23.48
CA LYS A 238 -6.23 22.00 -23.87
C LYS A 238 -5.26 21.99 -22.68
N ASP A 239 -5.71 22.41 -21.51
CA ASP A 239 -4.89 22.42 -20.28
C ASP A 239 -4.43 20.99 -19.92
N ILE A 240 -5.29 19.98 -20.10
CA ILE A 240 -4.93 18.57 -19.92
C ILE A 240 -3.87 18.13 -20.93
N GLU A 241 -3.99 18.53 -22.20
CA GLU A 241 -3.05 18.19 -23.27
C GLU A 241 -1.67 18.80 -23.01
N GLU A 242 -1.62 20.07 -22.62
CA GLU A 242 -0.39 20.77 -22.25
C GLU A 242 0.26 20.09 -21.04
N PHE A 243 -0.52 19.82 -19.99
CA PHE A 243 -0.04 19.12 -18.81
C PHE A 243 0.51 17.73 -19.15
N ALA A 244 -0.22 16.93 -19.93
CA ALA A 244 0.20 15.59 -20.32
C ALA A 244 1.51 15.61 -21.12
N THR A 245 1.71 16.63 -21.95
CA THR A 245 2.94 16.84 -22.70
C THR A 245 4.10 17.19 -21.78
N ASN A 246 3.92 18.16 -20.88
CA ASN A 246 4.94 18.61 -19.94
C ASN A 246 5.40 17.48 -18.99
N PHE A 247 4.47 16.64 -18.55
CA PHE A 247 4.74 15.53 -17.63
C PHE A 247 4.98 14.18 -18.32
N LYS A 248 5.05 14.15 -19.66
CA LYS A 248 5.28 12.95 -20.49
C LYS A 248 4.33 11.80 -20.13
N LEU A 249 3.05 12.10 -19.96
CA LEU A 249 2.02 11.11 -19.60
C LEU A 249 1.63 10.30 -20.85
N VAL A 250 2.08 9.05 -20.88
CA VAL A 250 1.85 8.14 -22.01
C VAL A 250 0.41 7.60 -21.98
N GLY A 251 -0.24 7.54 -23.14
CA GLY A 251 -1.55 6.90 -23.29
C GLY A 251 -2.77 7.83 -23.16
N LEU A 252 -2.58 9.15 -23.12
CA LEU A 252 -3.68 10.14 -23.15
C LEU A 252 -4.03 10.65 -24.55
N ARG A 253 -3.09 10.58 -25.49
CA ARG A 253 -3.20 11.22 -26.82
C ARG A 253 -4.46 10.79 -27.59
N GLU A 254 -4.75 9.50 -27.60
CA GLU A 254 -5.92 8.98 -28.32
C GLU A 254 -7.23 9.49 -27.72
N SER A 255 -7.36 9.47 -26.39
CA SER A 255 -8.55 9.98 -25.69
C SER A 255 -8.74 11.49 -25.90
N LEU A 256 -7.66 12.27 -25.91
CA LEU A 256 -7.70 13.71 -26.19
C LEU A 256 -8.09 14.02 -27.64
N ASN A 257 -7.59 13.24 -28.61
CA ASN A 257 -7.98 13.36 -30.01
C ASN A 257 -9.47 13.01 -30.22
N GLN A 258 -9.94 11.93 -29.60
CA GLN A 258 -11.36 11.55 -29.65
C GLN A 258 -12.26 12.63 -29.03
N ALA A 259 -11.84 13.22 -27.90
CA ALA A 259 -12.56 14.32 -27.29
C ALA A 259 -12.59 15.56 -28.19
N GLN A 260 -11.46 15.91 -28.83
CA GLN A 260 -11.41 17.03 -29.77
C GLN A 260 -12.41 16.88 -30.91
N MET A 261 -12.47 15.72 -31.56
CA MET A 261 -13.40 15.46 -32.67
C MET A 261 -14.87 15.57 -32.26
N ARG A 262 -15.20 15.22 -31.00
CA ARG A 262 -16.58 15.32 -30.48
C ARG A 262 -16.93 16.73 -30.00
N MET A 263 -15.93 17.55 -29.70
CA MET A 263 -16.10 18.90 -29.17
C MET A 263 -15.97 20.01 -30.23
N THR A 264 -15.58 19.68 -31.47
CA THR A 264 -15.65 20.60 -32.61
C THR A 264 -17.09 20.78 -33.05
#